data_AF-A0A521B0F9-F1
#
_entry.id   AF-A0A521B0F9-F1
#
_cell.length_a   1.000
_cell.length_b   1.000
_cell.length_c   1.000
_cell.angle_alpha   90.00
_cell.angle_beta   90.00
_cell.angle_gamma   90.00
#
_symmetry.space_group_name_H-M   'P 1'
#
loop_
_entity.id
_entity.type
_entity.pdbx_description
1 polymer ?
#
loop_
_entity_poly.entity_id
_entity_poly.type
_entity_poly.pdbx_seq_one_letter_code
_entity_poly.pdbx_strand_id
1 'polypeptide(L)'
;MKFNLFRIIMAGAFLSSAFSLAQTSVIEKIKKNPKAPFSYAELSVKDGGKWEGNQYIGGTFKNIQEITLPESHTDHSYYIRYEGIGLENNQIGYRLYLDWRNATDIFGKKINTLVLPEVGQDGFESYHHDAPWGQDILKSGRTIGIGSYGRYDEQNDFVETFKIVKNTAVKVVNEKDQSYASIDYKGWKTWGNPIDLQSKLTIFNRDRFVKVDLNLRNTISGLCTGIVAFKNIPLKQGISKNKKWGYIATYGNQTETKKDDNLGMAIFYPLESFDKYVKTKSTHTVVFKKTKNVSYYFLGAWSLEPNGLITEEAFYQDLDKKLEILDKNNQL
;
A
#
# COMPACT_ATOMS: atom_id res chain seq x y z
N MET A 1 22.78 44.43 -36.47
CA MET A 1 23.08 42.99 -36.57
C MET A 1 24.08 42.62 -35.48
N LYS A 2 23.61 41.92 -34.43
CA LYS A 2 24.29 40.92 -33.58
C LYS A 2 23.64 40.88 -32.18
N PHE A 3 22.93 39.76 -31.96
CA PHE A 3 22.42 39.29 -30.68
C PHE A 3 23.56 38.98 -29.70
N ASN A 4 23.29 39.10 -28.40
CA ASN A 4 23.81 38.21 -27.34
C ASN A 4 22.99 38.46 -26.07
N LEU A 5 21.92 37.69 -25.82
CA LEU A 5 21.85 36.35 -25.23
C LEU A 5 22.03 36.36 -23.70
N PHE A 6 20.91 36.03 -23.05
CA PHE A 6 20.66 35.83 -21.63
C PHE A 6 21.74 35.02 -20.89
N ARG A 7 22.13 35.49 -19.70
CA ARG A 7 22.66 34.61 -18.64
C ARG A 7 21.50 34.19 -17.74
N ILE A 8 20.98 32.99 -17.96
CA ILE A 8 20.22 32.24 -16.95
C ILE A 8 21.25 31.48 -16.14
N ILE A 9 21.39 31.83 -14.86
CA ILE A 9 22.23 31.11 -13.92
C ILE A 9 21.49 29.81 -13.56
N MET A 10 22.09 28.67 -13.92
CA MET A 10 21.67 27.36 -13.45
C MET A 10 21.74 27.30 -11.92
N ALA A 11 20.59 27.20 -11.27
CA ALA A 11 20.46 26.67 -9.92
C ALA A 11 19.78 25.31 -10.04
N GLY A 12 20.58 24.24 -10.08
CA GLY A 12 20.00 22.89 -10.11
C GLY A 12 21.03 21.83 -10.48
N ALA A 13 21.80 21.37 -9.50
CA ALA A 13 22.39 20.03 -9.46
C ALA A 13 23.35 19.91 -8.26
N PHE A 14 22.86 19.88 -7.02
CA PHE A 14 23.71 19.43 -5.89
C PHE A 14 22.98 18.73 -4.73
N LEU A 15 21.71 18.36 -4.89
CA LEU A 15 20.96 17.64 -3.83
C LEU A 15 20.70 16.16 -4.13
N SER A 16 20.93 15.63 -5.35
CA SER A 16 20.47 14.27 -5.69
C SER A 16 21.39 13.11 -5.25
N SER A 17 22.67 13.34 -4.96
CA SER A 17 23.63 12.25 -4.71
C SER A 17 23.58 11.66 -3.30
N ALA A 18 23.21 12.45 -2.29
CA ALA A 18 23.13 11.97 -0.90
C ALA A 18 21.89 11.10 -0.66
N PHE A 19 20.82 11.34 -1.41
CA PHE A 19 19.55 10.64 -1.24
C PHE A 19 19.58 9.23 -1.81
N SER A 20 20.09 9.00 -3.03
CA SER A 20 20.17 7.64 -3.59
C SER A 20 20.97 6.65 -2.72
N LEU A 21 21.98 7.13 -1.99
CA LEU A 21 22.81 6.31 -1.09
C LEU A 21 22.04 5.70 0.09
N ALA A 22 21.00 6.37 0.59
CA ALA A 22 20.31 5.92 1.80
C ALA A 22 19.55 4.59 1.58
N GLN A 23 18.81 4.45 0.48
CA GLN A 23 18.13 3.17 0.17
C GLN A 23 19.13 2.06 -0.16
N THR A 24 20.19 2.36 -0.94
CA THR A 24 21.25 1.39 -1.22
C THR A 24 21.89 0.85 0.06
N SER A 25 22.19 1.71 1.03
CA SER A 25 22.77 1.30 2.31
C SER A 25 21.85 0.40 3.14
N VAL A 26 20.54 0.64 3.10
CA VAL A 26 19.53 -0.19 3.77
C VAL A 26 19.45 -1.57 3.11
N ILE A 27 19.41 -1.61 1.76
CA ILE A 27 19.42 -2.86 1.00
C ILE A 27 20.66 -3.69 1.33
N GLU A 28 21.85 -3.09 1.29
CA GLU A 28 23.11 -3.76 1.61
C GLU A 28 23.12 -4.30 3.05
N LYS A 29 22.64 -3.50 4.01
CA LYS A 29 22.56 -3.92 5.42
C LYS A 29 21.65 -5.12 5.60
N ILE A 30 20.47 -5.14 4.95
CA ILE A 30 19.55 -6.28 5.01
C ILE A 30 20.17 -7.50 4.32
N LYS A 31 20.78 -7.33 3.14
CA LYS A 31 21.44 -8.42 2.39
C LYS A 31 22.63 -9.02 3.14
N LYS A 32 23.33 -8.25 3.97
CA LYS A 32 24.41 -8.75 4.84
C LYS A 32 23.92 -9.65 5.96
N ASN A 33 22.66 -9.52 6.38
CA ASN A 33 22.04 -10.39 7.38
C ASN A 33 20.61 -10.79 6.97
N PRO A 34 20.47 -11.62 5.91
CA PRO A 34 19.20 -11.83 5.22
C PRO A 34 18.15 -12.59 6.04
N LYS A 35 18.56 -13.20 7.17
CA LYS A 35 17.68 -13.92 8.09
C LYS A 35 17.22 -13.08 9.29
N ALA A 36 17.77 -11.87 9.47
CA ALA A 36 17.32 -10.99 10.54
C ALA A 36 15.95 -10.39 10.21
N PRO A 37 15.14 -10.09 11.24
CA PRO A 37 13.96 -9.28 11.10
C PRO A 37 14.28 -7.95 10.40
N PHE A 38 13.57 -7.62 9.34
CA PHE A 38 13.70 -6.34 8.63
C PHE A 38 12.33 -5.78 8.26
N SER A 39 12.29 -4.48 8.06
CA SER A 39 11.22 -3.78 7.35
C SER A 39 11.85 -2.95 6.26
N TYR A 40 11.16 -2.77 5.15
CA TYR A 40 11.65 -2.01 4.02
C TYR A 40 10.50 -1.31 3.30
N ALA A 41 10.72 -0.06 2.92
CA ALA A 41 9.86 0.74 2.07
C ALA A 41 10.68 1.30 0.93
N GLU A 42 10.17 1.21 -0.28
CA GLU A 42 10.84 1.74 -1.46
C GLU A 42 9.91 2.44 -2.44
N LEU A 43 10.54 3.32 -3.20
CA LEU A 43 9.99 4.05 -4.32
C LEU A 43 11.08 4.09 -5.38
N SER A 44 10.72 3.76 -6.62
CA SER A 44 11.68 3.65 -7.71
C SER A 44 11.08 4.19 -8.99
N VAL A 45 11.80 5.07 -9.68
CA VAL A 45 11.35 5.70 -10.93
C VAL A 45 12.36 5.50 -12.03
N LYS A 46 11.91 5.50 -13.28
CA LYS A 46 12.82 5.49 -14.42
C LYS A 46 13.54 6.83 -14.52
N ASP A 47 14.85 6.76 -14.70
CA ASP A 47 15.73 7.89 -14.97
C ASP A 47 16.38 7.74 -16.35
N GLY A 48 16.60 8.85 -17.05
CA GLY A 48 17.19 8.87 -18.39
C GLY A 48 16.25 8.48 -19.54
N GLY A 49 14.93 8.43 -19.32
CA GLY A 49 13.91 8.27 -20.36
C GLY A 49 13.22 9.59 -20.71
N LYS A 50 12.04 9.51 -21.36
CA LYS A 50 11.23 10.67 -21.71
C LYS A 50 9.73 10.36 -21.71
N TRP A 51 8.91 11.38 -21.49
CA TRP A 51 7.46 11.28 -21.64
C TRP A 51 7.04 11.35 -23.11
N GLU A 52 6.17 10.43 -23.51
CA GLU A 52 5.42 10.43 -24.77
C GLU A 52 3.93 10.29 -24.42
N GLY A 53 3.22 11.41 -24.39
CA GLY A 53 1.86 11.46 -23.81
C GLY A 53 1.89 11.07 -22.34
N ASN A 54 1.13 10.04 -21.98
CA ASN A 54 1.02 9.53 -20.61
C ASN A 54 1.98 8.38 -20.30
N GLN A 55 2.88 8.02 -21.22
CA GLN A 55 3.84 6.92 -21.06
C GLN A 55 5.28 7.45 -20.97
N TYR A 56 6.09 6.80 -20.13
CA TYR A 56 7.51 7.09 -19.96
C TYR A 56 8.36 6.01 -20.65
N ILE A 57 9.04 6.41 -21.72
CA ILE A 57 9.75 5.54 -22.64
C ILE A 57 11.26 5.60 -22.39
N GLY A 58 11.92 4.44 -22.43
CA GLY A 58 13.35 4.30 -22.14
C GLY A 58 13.69 4.45 -20.65
N GLY A 59 14.97 4.69 -20.37
CA GLY A 59 15.48 4.87 -19.01
C GLY A 59 15.64 3.59 -18.19
N THR A 60 16.20 3.73 -16.99
CA THR A 60 16.45 2.65 -16.03
C THR A 60 15.90 3.02 -14.66
N PHE A 61 15.36 2.04 -13.94
CA PHE A 61 14.84 2.29 -12.60
C PHE A 61 15.93 2.70 -11.62
N LYS A 62 15.64 3.73 -10.83
CA LYS A 62 16.45 4.21 -9.71
C LYS A 62 15.58 4.43 -8.50
N ASN A 63 16.06 3.91 -7.37
CA ASN A 63 15.49 4.12 -6.06
C ASN A 63 15.63 5.59 -5.63
N ILE A 64 14.52 6.17 -5.16
CA ILE A 64 14.42 7.56 -4.67
C ILE A 64 13.63 7.59 -3.37
N GLN A 65 13.83 8.61 -2.54
CA GLN A 65 13.13 8.75 -1.26
C GLN A 65 11.83 9.55 -1.37
N GLU A 66 11.73 10.44 -2.35
CA GLU A 66 10.58 11.34 -2.46
C GLU A 66 10.31 11.71 -3.91
N ILE A 67 9.03 11.94 -4.22
CA ILE A 67 8.60 12.44 -5.51
C ILE A 67 7.33 13.27 -5.36
N THR A 68 7.19 14.29 -6.18
CA THR A 68 5.87 14.85 -6.51
C THR A 68 5.47 14.29 -7.86
N LEU A 69 4.30 13.64 -7.92
CA LEU A 69 3.86 12.96 -9.15
C LEU A 69 3.70 13.98 -10.28
N PRO A 70 4.31 13.73 -11.46
CA PRO A 70 4.11 14.61 -12.61
C PRO A 70 2.68 14.52 -13.10
N GLU A 71 2.16 15.59 -13.69
CA GLU A 71 0.78 15.66 -14.20
C GLU A 71 0.47 14.56 -15.24
N SER A 72 1.47 14.14 -16.02
CA SER A 72 1.35 13.05 -17.00
C SER A 72 1.22 11.65 -16.39
N HIS A 73 1.42 11.49 -15.07
CA HIS A 73 1.37 10.19 -14.41
C HIS A 73 -0.07 9.69 -14.25
N THR A 74 -0.31 8.49 -14.75
CA THR A 74 -1.54 7.72 -14.60
C THR A 74 -1.19 6.22 -14.56
N ASP A 75 -2.20 5.37 -14.50
CA ASP A 75 -2.05 3.93 -14.70
C ASP A 75 -1.30 3.63 -16.01
N HIS A 76 -0.41 2.64 -15.96
CA HIS A 76 0.44 2.21 -17.06
C HIS A 76 1.30 3.33 -17.67
N SER A 77 1.73 4.31 -16.86
CA SER A 77 2.70 5.31 -17.31
C SER A 77 4.12 4.79 -17.47
N TYR A 78 4.46 3.58 -17.01
CA TYR A 78 5.83 3.03 -17.07
C TYR A 78 6.92 3.82 -16.33
N TYR A 79 6.53 4.84 -15.56
CA TYR A 79 7.45 5.75 -14.89
C TYR A 79 7.89 5.24 -13.52
N ILE A 80 6.95 4.74 -12.72
CA ILE A 80 7.19 4.21 -11.37
C ILE A 80 7.24 2.67 -11.45
N ARG A 81 8.25 2.05 -10.83
CA ARG A 81 8.43 0.59 -10.83
C ARG A 81 7.20 -0.06 -10.20
N TYR A 82 6.69 -1.11 -10.84
CA TYR A 82 5.43 -1.79 -10.52
C TYR A 82 4.25 -0.83 -10.22
N GLU A 83 4.28 0.42 -10.70
CA GLU A 83 3.23 1.45 -10.57
C GLU A 83 3.03 2.09 -9.19
N GLY A 84 3.93 1.85 -8.23
CA GLY A 84 3.62 2.27 -6.86
C GLY A 84 4.77 2.29 -5.88
N ILE A 85 4.38 2.33 -4.60
CA ILE A 85 5.27 2.15 -3.45
C ILE A 85 5.31 0.67 -3.09
N GLY A 86 6.50 0.15 -2.81
CA GLY A 86 6.68 -1.17 -2.23
C GLY A 86 6.91 -1.09 -0.72
N LEU A 87 6.23 -1.95 0.04
CA LEU A 87 6.48 -2.19 1.47
C LEU A 87 6.75 -3.68 1.68
N GLU A 88 7.80 -4.06 2.41
CA GLU A 88 8.14 -5.47 2.62
C GLU A 88 8.76 -5.73 3.99
N ASN A 89 8.52 -6.93 4.52
CA ASN A 89 9.32 -7.53 5.59
C ASN A 89 9.59 -9.00 5.30
N ASN A 90 10.08 -9.76 6.29
CA ASN A 90 10.40 -11.18 6.12
C ASN A 90 9.21 -12.06 5.71
N GLN A 91 7.96 -11.64 5.91
CA GLN A 91 6.78 -12.48 5.71
C GLN A 91 5.99 -12.08 4.46
N ILE A 92 5.92 -10.79 4.15
CA ILE A 92 5.01 -10.28 3.12
C ILE A 92 5.55 -9.04 2.43
N GLY A 93 5.11 -8.82 1.18
CA GLY A 93 5.23 -7.55 0.49
C GLY A 93 3.86 -6.98 0.15
N TYR A 94 3.80 -5.66 0.00
CA TYR A 94 2.63 -4.92 -0.46
C TYR A 94 3.04 -3.90 -1.51
N ARG A 95 2.15 -3.66 -2.45
CA ARG A 95 2.21 -2.51 -3.34
C ARG A 95 1.04 -1.59 -3.05
N LEU A 96 1.28 -0.29 -2.97
CA LEU A 96 0.23 0.73 -3.10
C LEU A 96 0.39 1.47 -4.43
N TYR A 97 -0.62 1.42 -5.29
CA TYR A 97 -0.64 2.18 -6.55
C TYR A 97 -0.61 3.68 -6.27
N LEU A 98 0.18 4.43 -7.06
CA LEU A 98 0.30 5.88 -6.96
C LEU A 98 -0.55 6.65 -7.99
N ASP A 99 -1.39 5.96 -8.75
CA ASP A 99 -2.36 6.55 -9.67
C ASP A 99 -3.78 6.66 -9.06
N TRP A 100 -4.75 6.98 -9.91
CA TRP A 100 -6.16 7.17 -9.54
C TRP A 100 -6.80 5.96 -8.86
N ARG A 101 -6.28 4.74 -9.06
CA ARG A 101 -6.78 3.52 -8.40
C ARG A 101 -6.54 3.58 -6.91
N ASN A 102 -5.36 4.04 -6.49
CA ASN A 102 -4.90 4.00 -5.11
C ASN A 102 -5.23 2.66 -4.44
N ALA A 103 -5.07 1.54 -5.15
CA ALA A 103 -5.36 0.22 -4.59
C ALA A 103 -4.11 -0.35 -3.90
N THR A 104 -4.31 -1.21 -2.91
CA THR A 104 -3.19 -1.95 -2.30
C THR A 104 -3.26 -3.42 -2.72
N ASP A 105 -2.20 -3.90 -3.35
CA ASP A 105 -2.03 -5.31 -3.70
C ASP A 105 -1.04 -6.01 -2.75
N ILE A 106 -1.00 -7.34 -2.84
CA ILE A 106 -0.19 -8.19 -1.97
C ILE A 106 0.84 -8.92 -2.83
N PHE A 107 2.11 -8.73 -2.51
CA PHE A 107 3.20 -9.55 -3.01
C PHE A 107 3.42 -10.72 -2.04
N GLY A 108 2.91 -11.89 -2.42
CA GLY A 108 3.07 -13.12 -1.67
C GLY A 108 4.50 -13.63 -1.82
N LYS A 109 5.15 -13.95 -0.70
CA LYS A 109 6.55 -14.36 -0.70
C LYS A 109 6.70 -15.84 -0.37
N LYS A 110 7.50 -16.57 -1.14
CA LYS A 110 7.94 -17.95 -0.85
C LYS A 110 9.27 -18.02 -0.10
N ILE A 111 9.91 -16.87 0.12
CA ILE A 111 11.19 -16.73 0.81
C ILE A 111 11.08 -15.65 1.88
N ASN A 112 12.01 -15.65 2.84
CA ASN A 112 11.98 -14.72 3.97
C ASN A 112 13.04 -13.60 3.91
N THR A 113 13.72 -13.48 2.77
CA THR A 113 14.73 -12.45 2.49
C THR A 113 14.11 -11.26 1.77
N LEU A 114 14.84 -10.16 1.63
CA LEU A 114 14.45 -8.98 0.84
C LEU A 114 14.26 -9.35 -0.64
N VAL A 115 13.17 -8.90 -1.28
CA VAL A 115 12.86 -9.19 -2.69
C VAL A 115 12.53 -7.95 -3.50
N LEU A 116 11.96 -6.92 -2.88
CA LEU A 116 11.41 -5.76 -3.58
C LEU A 116 12.40 -5.06 -4.53
N PRO A 117 13.69 -4.86 -4.22
CA PRO A 117 14.63 -4.21 -5.15
C PRO A 117 14.76 -4.92 -6.51
N GLU A 118 14.40 -6.19 -6.60
CA GLU A 118 14.53 -7.05 -7.77
C GLU A 118 13.20 -7.20 -8.55
N VAL A 119 12.07 -6.81 -7.95
CA VAL A 119 10.72 -6.95 -8.53
C VAL A 119 10.48 -5.91 -9.64
N GLY A 120 9.99 -6.34 -10.80
CA GLY A 120 9.56 -5.43 -11.88
C GLY A 120 10.71 -4.67 -12.57
N GLN A 121 11.93 -5.21 -12.51
CA GLN A 121 13.10 -4.68 -13.22
C GLN A 121 13.08 -5.03 -14.71
N ASP A 122 12.43 -6.14 -15.05
CA ASP A 122 12.40 -6.82 -16.35
C ASP A 122 11.07 -6.64 -17.10
N GLY A 123 10.28 -5.63 -16.72
CA GLY A 123 9.01 -5.29 -17.36
C GLY A 123 7.85 -5.19 -16.37
N PHE A 124 6.66 -4.91 -16.90
CA PHE A 124 5.43 -4.71 -16.10
C PHE A 124 4.74 -6.01 -15.69
N GLU A 125 4.96 -7.10 -16.42
CA GLU A 125 4.20 -8.34 -16.23
C GLU A 125 4.92 -9.38 -15.36
N SER A 126 6.25 -9.30 -15.25
CA SER A 126 7.06 -10.39 -14.67
C SER A 126 6.68 -10.74 -13.24
N TYR A 127 6.33 -9.74 -12.44
CA TYR A 127 5.96 -9.94 -11.04
C TYR A 127 4.54 -10.47 -10.85
N HIS A 128 3.71 -10.52 -11.89
CA HIS A 128 2.41 -11.19 -11.87
C HIS A 128 2.52 -12.71 -12.09
N HIS A 129 3.71 -13.21 -12.43
CA HIS A 129 3.95 -14.62 -12.72
C HIS A 129 4.72 -15.32 -11.61
N ASP A 130 4.52 -16.63 -11.51
CA ASP A 130 5.13 -17.47 -10.47
C ASP A 130 6.66 -17.42 -10.54
N ALA A 131 7.30 -16.89 -9.50
CA ALA A 131 8.76 -16.84 -9.39
C ALA A 131 9.26 -17.58 -8.13
N PRO A 132 10.57 -17.86 -8.03
CA PRO A 132 11.15 -18.47 -6.84
C PRO A 132 10.94 -17.63 -5.57
N TRP A 133 10.88 -16.30 -5.69
CA TRP A 133 10.64 -15.41 -4.56
C TRP A 133 9.17 -15.32 -4.17
N GLY A 134 8.23 -15.58 -5.10
CA GLY A 134 6.84 -15.22 -4.95
C GLY A 134 6.24 -14.61 -6.21
N GLN A 135 5.14 -13.86 -6.05
CA GLN A 135 4.49 -13.08 -7.10
C GLN A 135 3.50 -12.08 -6.48
N ASP A 136 2.92 -11.21 -7.30
CA ASP A 136 1.65 -10.55 -6.98
C ASP A 136 0.53 -11.60 -6.92
N ILE A 137 -0.12 -11.67 -5.77
CA ILE A 137 -1.11 -12.71 -5.48
C ILE A 137 -2.52 -12.17 -5.36
N LEU A 138 -2.75 -10.86 -5.18
CA LEU A 138 -4.11 -10.40 -4.89
C LEU A 138 -4.93 -10.25 -6.17
N LYS A 139 -6.05 -10.97 -6.23
CA LYS A 139 -7.07 -10.79 -7.27
C LYS A 139 -7.94 -9.57 -7.00
N SER A 140 -7.33 -8.38 -7.04
CA SER A 140 -8.01 -7.15 -6.63
C SER A 140 -9.07 -6.70 -7.64
N GLY A 141 -8.89 -6.96 -8.94
CA GLY A 141 -9.80 -6.47 -9.97
C GLY A 141 -10.01 -4.96 -9.89
N ARG A 142 -11.22 -4.48 -10.18
CA ARG A 142 -11.56 -3.04 -10.03
C ARG A 142 -12.05 -2.74 -8.60
N THR A 143 -11.14 -2.80 -7.63
CA THR A 143 -11.40 -2.49 -6.21
C THR A 143 -10.31 -1.59 -5.63
N ILE A 144 -10.43 -1.28 -4.34
CA ILE A 144 -9.38 -0.59 -3.58
C ILE A 144 -8.30 -1.55 -3.04
N GLY A 145 -8.38 -2.85 -3.34
CA GLY A 145 -7.43 -3.85 -2.82
C GLY A 145 -7.58 -4.08 -1.31
N ILE A 146 -6.48 -4.36 -0.61
CA ILE A 146 -6.46 -4.61 0.83
C ILE A 146 -6.06 -3.38 1.66
N GLY A 147 -6.95 -2.92 2.53
CA GLY A 147 -6.60 -1.89 3.51
C GLY A 147 -6.23 -0.54 2.92
N SER A 148 -6.46 -0.32 1.63
CA SER A 148 -6.43 1.02 1.06
C SER A 148 -7.62 1.83 1.58
N TYR A 149 -7.70 3.08 1.15
CA TYR A 149 -8.61 4.08 1.67
C TYR A 149 -9.27 4.86 0.53
N GLY A 150 -10.46 5.38 0.82
CA GLY A 150 -11.26 6.15 -0.12
C GLY A 150 -12.45 6.81 0.58
N ARG A 151 -13.44 7.22 -0.21
CA ARG A 151 -14.70 7.76 0.30
C ARG A 151 -15.87 6.95 -0.22
N TYR A 152 -16.61 6.31 0.67
CA TYR A 152 -17.82 5.57 0.34
C TYR A 152 -18.95 6.52 -0.05
N ASP A 153 -19.48 6.33 -1.26
CA ASP A 153 -20.64 7.02 -1.80
C ASP A 153 -21.89 6.18 -1.52
N GLU A 154 -22.67 6.61 -0.53
CA GLU A 154 -23.90 5.92 -0.13
C GLU A 154 -24.98 5.94 -1.21
N GLN A 155 -24.98 6.93 -2.11
CA GLN A 155 -26.02 7.07 -3.13
C GLN A 155 -25.81 6.09 -4.27
N ASN A 156 -24.55 5.82 -4.61
CA ASN A 156 -24.16 5.02 -5.77
C ASN A 156 -23.52 3.66 -5.39
N ASP A 157 -23.40 3.38 -4.08
CA ASP A 157 -22.87 2.15 -3.51
C ASP A 157 -21.47 1.74 -4.03
N PHE A 158 -20.55 2.70 -4.06
CA PHE A 158 -19.16 2.46 -4.44
C PHE A 158 -18.17 3.26 -3.58
N VAL A 159 -16.89 2.86 -3.61
CA VAL A 159 -15.81 3.60 -2.96
C VAL A 159 -15.12 4.47 -4.01
N GLU A 160 -15.20 5.79 -3.84
CA GLU A 160 -14.45 6.74 -4.66
C GLU A 160 -13.00 6.81 -4.19
N THR A 161 -12.09 6.71 -5.15
CA THR A 161 -10.63 6.70 -4.95
C THR A 161 -10.05 8.05 -5.34
N PHE A 162 -8.78 8.09 -5.73
CA PHE A 162 -8.02 9.31 -5.97
C PHE A 162 -8.05 9.75 -7.44
N LYS A 163 -9.23 9.66 -8.08
CA LYS A 163 -9.40 10.01 -9.51
C LYS A 163 -9.08 11.46 -9.84
N ILE A 164 -9.41 12.38 -8.94
CA ILE A 164 -9.15 13.81 -9.12
C ILE A 164 -8.40 14.31 -7.89
N VAL A 165 -7.10 14.55 -8.06
CA VAL A 165 -6.21 15.13 -7.04
C VAL A 165 -5.38 16.19 -7.74
N LYS A 166 -5.23 17.37 -7.13
CA LYS A 166 -4.46 18.46 -7.72
C LYS A 166 -2.96 18.18 -7.70
N ASN A 167 -2.48 17.60 -6.61
CA ASN A 167 -1.06 17.28 -6.44
C ASN A 167 -0.91 16.11 -5.46
N THR A 168 -0.05 15.15 -5.79
CA THR A 168 0.31 14.03 -4.92
C THR A 168 1.81 14.07 -4.68
N ALA A 169 2.23 14.20 -3.43
CA ALA A 169 3.64 14.08 -3.03
C ALA A 169 3.83 12.83 -2.17
N VAL A 170 4.91 12.11 -2.40
CA VAL A 170 5.20 10.81 -1.78
C VAL A 170 6.58 10.86 -1.16
N LYS A 171 6.73 10.24 0.00
CA LYS A 171 8.01 10.02 0.67
C LYS A 171 8.08 8.61 1.25
N VAL A 172 9.23 7.96 1.16
CA VAL A 172 9.53 6.68 1.82
C VAL A 172 10.70 6.82 2.79
N VAL A 173 10.59 6.16 3.94
CA VAL A 173 11.58 6.20 5.02
C VAL A 173 11.79 4.79 5.58
N ASN A 174 13.05 4.44 5.79
CA ASN A 174 13.46 3.16 6.38
C ASN A 174 14.14 3.43 7.72
N GLU A 175 13.55 2.93 8.81
CA GLU A 175 14.09 3.02 10.15
C GLU A 175 14.55 1.63 10.62
N LYS A 176 15.03 1.53 11.87
CA LYS A 176 15.58 0.27 12.39
C LYS A 176 14.52 -0.84 12.49
N ASP A 177 13.36 -0.51 13.06
CA ASP A 177 12.34 -1.50 13.44
C ASP A 177 11.03 -1.36 12.63
N GLN A 178 10.94 -0.33 11.80
CA GLN A 178 9.80 -0.06 10.94
C GLN A 178 10.24 0.73 9.70
N SER A 179 9.44 0.67 8.66
CA SER A 179 9.59 1.48 7.44
C SER A 179 8.22 1.99 7.03
N TYR A 180 8.17 3.14 6.38
CA TYR A 180 6.90 3.72 6.01
C TYR A 180 6.95 4.52 4.72
N ALA A 181 5.78 4.63 4.11
CA ALA A 181 5.50 5.63 3.09
C ALA A 181 4.53 6.68 3.64
N SER A 182 4.72 7.92 3.25
CA SER A 182 3.82 9.04 3.52
C SER A 182 3.39 9.68 2.21
N ILE A 183 2.10 9.93 2.05
CA ILE A 183 1.52 10.47 0.83
C ILE A 183 0.65 11.67 1.18
N ASP A 184 0.97 12.81 0.56
CA ASP A 184 0.25 14.07 0.67
C ASP A 184 -0.61 14.27 -0.59
N TYR A 185 -1.92 14.04 -0.46
CA TYR A 185 -2.89 14.35 -1.50
C TYR A 185 -3.46 15.75 -1.27
N LYS A 186 -3.20 16.66 -2.21
CA LYS A 186 -3.72 18.04 -2.18
C LYS A 186 -4.91 18.18 -3.11
N GLY A 187 -5.99 18.75 -2.58
CA GLY A 187 -7.21 18.99 -3.35
C GLY A 187 -7.84 17.71 -3.92
N TRP A 188 -7.88 16.62 -3.15
CA TRP A 188 -8.62 15.42 -3.51
C TRP A 188 -10.11 15.76 -3.62
N LYS A 189 -10.66 15.60 -4.81
CA LYS A 189 -12.04 15.94 -5.14
C LYS A 189 -12.87 14.67 -5.28
N THR A 190 -13.87 14.57 -4.43
CA THR A 190 -14.98 13.61 -4.53
C THR A 190 -16.27 14.42 -4.77
N TRP A 191 -17.25 14.34 -3.88
CA TRP A 191 -18.41 15.25 -3.87
C TRP A 191 -18.23 16.39 -2.87
N GLY A 192 -18.75 17.57 -3.23
CA GLY A 192 -18.57 18.79 -2.46
C GLY A 192 -17.19 19.42 -2.65
N ASN A 193 -16.68 20.08 -1.60
CA ASN A 193 -15.40 20.79 -1.67
C ASN A 193 -14.21 19.83 -1.68
N PRO A 194 -13.17 20.08 -2.49
CA PRO A 194 -11.92 19.34 -2.43
C PRO A 194 -11.30 19.38 -1.02
N ILE A 195 -10.63 18.30 -0.63
CA ILE A 195 -10.00 18.15 0.68
C ILE A 195 -8.54 17.70 0.55
N ASP A 196 -7.71 18.10 1.50
CA ASP A 196 -6.36 17.55 1.65
C ASP A 196 -6.41 16.31 2.55
N LEU A 197 -5.74 15.24 2.11
CA LEU A 197 -5.57 14.00 2.87
C LEU A 197 -4.08 13.65 2.92
N GLN A 198 -3.63 13.31 4.12
CA GLN A 198 -2.33 12.74 4.41
C GLN A 198 -2.50 11.29 4.80
N SER A 199 -1.80 10.37 4.12
CA SER A 199 -1.73 8.97 4.52
C SER A 199 -0.30 8.62 4.95
N LYS A 200 -0.20 7.72 5.93
CA LYS A 200 1.06 7.07 6.31
C LYS A 200 0.83 5.57 6.43
N LEU A 201 1.54 4.79 5.63
CA LEU A 201 1.52 3.33 5.67
C LEU A 201 2.82 2.84 6.28
N THR A 202 2.75 2.22 7.46
CA THR A 202 3.91 1.76 8.22
C THR A 202 3.94 0.24 8.27
N ILE A 203 5.00 -0.37 7.73
CA ILE A 203 5.30 -1.79 7.86
C ILE A 203 6.37 -1.99 8.94
N PHE A 204 6.21 -3.05 9.74
CA PHE A 204 7.11 -3.34 10.85
C PHE A 204 8.01 -4.51 10.51
N ASN A 205 9.13 -4.63 11.23
CA ASN A 205 10.05 -5.78 11.11
C ASN A 205 9.50 -7.08 11.74
N ARG A 206 8.18 -7.16 11.92
CA ARG A 206 7.47 -8.27 12.52
C ARG A 206 6.08 -8.38 11.89
N ASP A 207 5.55 -9.61 11.93
CA ASP A 207 4.19 -9.92 11.52
C ASP A 207 3.88 -9.47 10.08
N ARG A 208 2.61 -9.51 9.67
CA ARG A 208 2.19 -9.20 8.30
C ARG A 208 1.45 -7.87 8.18
N PHE A 209 1.26 -7.16 9.29
CA PHE A 209 0.39 -6.00 9.30
C PHE A 209 1.09 -4.71 8.86
N VAL A 210 0.30 -3.86 8.23
CA VAL A 210 0.62 -2.47 7.96
C VAL A 210 -0.33 -1.61 8.77
N LYS A 211 0.21 -0.62 9.48
CA LYS A 211 -0.57 0.43 10.11
C LYS A 211 -0.83 1.54 9.09
N VAL A 212 -2.08 1.96 8.96
CA VAL A 212 -2.48 3.11 8.14
C VAL A 212 -2.96 4.22 9.04
N ASP A 213 -2.33 5.39 8.93
CA ASP A 213 -2.78 6.63 9.58
C ASP A 213 -3.28 7.59 8.50
N LEU A 214 -4.55 8.01 8.59
CA LEU A 214 -5.15 9.00 7.71
C LEU A 214 -5.39 10.29 8.48
N ASN A 215 -4.96 11.42 7.92
CA ASN A 215 -5.15 12.75 8.49
C ASN A 215 -5.70 13.70 7.43
N LEU A 216 -6.85 14.31 7.70
CA LEU A 216 -7.52 15.23 6.81
C LEU A 216 -7.49 16.64 7.38
N ARG A 217 -7.47 17.64 6.48
CA ARG A 217 -7.52 19.04 6.92
C ARG A 217 -8.86 19.43 7.57
N ASN A 218 -9.95 18.82 7.11
CA ASN A 218 -11.32 19.02 7.59
C ASN A 218 -11.98 17.67 7.88
N THR A 219 -13.09 17.68 8.63
CA THR A 219 -13.86 16.45 8.84
C THR A 219 -14.67 16.09 7.60
N ILE A 220 -14.73 14.81 7.25
CA ILE A 220 -15.49 14.30 6.11
C ILE A 220 -16.31 13.08 6.49
N SER A 221 -17.51 12.95 5.91
CA SER A 221 -18.29 11.71 6.00
C SER A 221 -17.92 10.74 4.90
N GLY A 222 -18.03 9.44 5.19
CA GLY A 222 -17.81 8.37 4.22
C GLY A 222 -16.35 7.97 4.06
N LEU A 223 -15.41 8.53 4.82
CA LEU A 223 -14.04 8.02 4.84
C LEU A 223 -14.07 6.52 5.15
N CYS A 224 -13.40 5.70 4.34
CA CYS A 224 -13.52 4.25 4.48
C CYS A 224 -12.22 3.52 4.13
N THR A 225 -12.17 2.26 4.55
CA THR A 225 -11.17 1.26 4.16
C THR A 225 -11.88 -0.05 3.82
N GLY A 226 -11.19 -1.04 3.26
CA GLY A 226 -11.82 -2.31 2.93
C GLY A 226 -10.89 -3.38 2.41
N ILE A 227 -11.45 -4.58 2.28
CA ILE A 227 -10.83 -5.73 1.62
C ILE A 227 -11.69 -6.16 0.44
N VAL A 228 -11.08 -6.78 -0.55
CA VAL A 228 -11.79 -7.30 -1.73
C VAL A 228 -12.88 -8.30 -1.29
N ALA A 229 -14.08 -8.18 -1.88
CA ALA A 229 -15.18 -9.11 -1.66
C ALA A 229 -15.23 -10.14 -2.79
N PHE A 230 -14.91 -11.38 -2.46
CA PHE A 230 -14.95 -12.49 -3.40
C PHE A 230 -16.27 -13.25 -3.36
N LYS A 231 -16.67 -13.82 -4.50
CA LYS A 231 -17.81 -14.71 -4.56
C LYS A 231 -17.49 -15.99 -3.79
N ASN A 232 -18.45 -16.48 -3.00
CA ASN A 232 -18.35 -17.71 -2.20
C ASN A 232 -17.28 -17.71 -1.09
N ILE A 233 -16.68 -16.56 -0.77
CA ILE A 233 -15.81 -16.43 0.40
C ILE A 233 -16.57 -15.61 1.45
N PRO A 234 -16.91 -16.20 2.61
CA PRO A 234 -17.66 -15.51 3.64
C PRO A 234 -16.79 -14.46 4.36
N LEU A 235 -17.42 -13.37 4.79
CA LEU A 235 -16.82 -12.44 5.72
C LEU A 235 -16.94 -12.99 7.14
N LYS A 236 -15.87 -12.90 7.91
CA LYS A 236 -15.88 -13.06 9.37
C LYS A 236 -15.60 -11.73 10.05
N GLN A 237 -16.19 -11.55 11.23
CA GLN A 237 -15.99 -10.38 12.07
C GLN A 237 -15.63 -10.82 13.49
N GLY A 238 -14.86 -9.98 14.19
CA GLY A 238 -14.55 -10.16 15.60
C GLY A 238 -14.45 -8.82 16.32
N ILE A 239 -14.64 -8.83 17.64
CA ILE A 239 -14.60 -7.65 18.51
C ILE A 239 -13.78 -7.98 19.76
N SER A 240 -12.90 -7.06 20.17
CA SER A 240 -12.08 -7.21 21.38
C SER A 240 -12.92 -7.25 22.64
N LYS A 241 -12.39 -7.85 23.72
CA LYS A 241 -13.12 -8.01 24.99
C LYS A 241 -13.53 -6.65 25.58
N ASN A 242 -12.66 -5.65 25.48
CA ASN A 242 -12.92 -4.27 25.91
C ASN A 242 -13.78 -3.45 24.93
N LYS A 243 -14.21 -4.03 23.80
CA LYS A 243 -15.02 -3.38 22.75
C LYS A 243 -14.41 -2.10 22.17
N LYS A 244 -13.08 -1.98 22.16
CA LYS A 244 -12.37 -0.85 21.53
C LYS A 244 -11.95 -1.14 20.10
N TRP A 245 -11.71 -2.40 19.76
CA TRP A 245 -11.26 -2.81 18.43
C TRP A 245 -12.18 -3.87 17.84
N GLY A 246 -12.34 -3.83 16.54
CA GLY A 246 -12.97 -4.90 15.76
C GLY A 246 -12.11 -5.26 14.57
N TYR A 247 -12.45 -6.39 13.94
CA TYR A 247 -11.89 -6.74 12.64
C TYR A 247 -12.97 -7.22 11.67
N ILE A 248 -12.71 -7.03 10.38
CA ILE A 248 -13.33 -7.78 9.29
C ILE A 248 -12.25 -8.65 8.64
N ALA A 249 -12.58 -9.86 8.21
CA ALA A 249 -11.63 -10.77 7.60
C ALA A 249 -12.27 -11.76 6.62
N THR A 250 -11.49 -12.22 5.66
CA THR A 250 -11.85 -13.31 4.73
C THR A 250 -10.70 -14.31 4.66
N TYR A 251 -11.02 -15.57 4.38
CA TYR A 251 -10.04 -16.62 4.13
C TYR A 251 -10.55 -17.58 3.05
N GLY A 252 -9.68 -17.94 2.10
CA GLY A 252 -10.00 -18.90 1.05
C GLY A 252 -9.15 -18.69 -0.20
N ASN A 253 -9.56 -19.32 -1.31
CA ASN A 253 -8.92 -19.14 -2.62
C ASN A 253 -9.29 -17.77 -3.21
N GLN A 254 -8.55 -16.74 -2.79
CA GLN A 254 -8.71 -15.34 -3.22
C GLN A 254 -7.43 -14.77 -3.83
N THR A 255 -6.64 -15.65 -4.46
CA THR A 255 -5.38 -15.28 -5.13
C THR A 255 -5.53 -15.25 -6.66
N GLU A 256 -4.56 -14.67 -7.36
CA GLU A 256 -4.34 -14.86 -8.81
C GLU A 256 -3.43 -16.06 -9.13
N THR A 257 -3.10 -16.89 -8.14
CA THR A 257 -2.18 -18.04 -8.35
C THR A 257 -2.96 -19.34 -8.67
N LYS A 258 -2.32 -20.50 -8.52
CA LYS A 258 -2.90 -21.83 -8.76
C LYS A 258 -4.15 -22.04 -7.89
N LYS A 259 -5.07 -22.87 -8.38
CA LYS A 259 -6.41 -23.13 -7.81
C LYS A 259 -6.45 -23.58 -6.34
N ASP A 260 -5.33 -24.03 -5.79
CA ASP A 260 -5.29 -24.73 -4.49
C ASP A 260 -4.54 -23.96 -3.38
N ASP A 261 -4.19 -22.69 -3.58
CA ASP A 261 -3.67 -21.84 -2.50
C ASP A 261 -4.79 -21.05 -1.81
N ASN A 262 -4.48 -20.54 -0.62
CA ASN A 262 -5.39 -19.70 0.15
C ASN A 262 -4.69 -18.41 0.57
N LEU A 263 -5.49 -17.37 0.72
CA LEU A 263 -5.05 -16.09 1.26
C LEU A 263 -6.03 -15.70 2.36
N GLY A 264 -5.51 -15.31 3.51
CA GLY A 264 -6.25 -14.59 4.54
C GLY A 264 -6.07 -13.09 4.35
N MET A 265 -7.15 -12.31 4.50
CA MET A 265 -7.08 -10.85 4.54
C MET A 265 -7.86 -10.34 5.74
N ALA A 266 -7.33 -9.33 6.43
CA ALA A 266 -8.02 -8.72 7.56
C ALA A 266 -7.77 -7.21 7.65
N ILE A 267 -8.74 -6.50 8.23
CA ILE A 267 -8.61 -5.12 8.69
C ILE A 267 -9.02 -5.06 10.14
N PHE A 268 -8.17 -4.49 10.99
CA PHE A 268 -8.47 -4.13 12.37
C PHE A 268 -8.73 -2.63 12.47
N TYR A 269 -9.84 -2.24 13.10
CA TYR A 269 -10.26 -0.84 13.18
C TYR A 269 -10.81 -0.50 14.58
N PRO A 270 -10.64 0.76 15.02
CA PRO A 270 -11.15 1.21 16.31
C PRO A 270 -12.67 1.42 16.24
N LEU A 271 -13.41 0.80 17.16
CA LEU A 271 -14.87 0.86 17.22
C LEU A 271 -15.40 2.27 17.56
N GLU A 272 -14.60 3.11 18.19
CA GLU A 272 -14.96 4.52 18.40
C GLU A 272 -15.11 5.29 17.08
N SER A 273 -14.29 4.96 16.08
CA SER A 273 -14.31 5.59 14.75
C SER A 273 -15.21 4.86 13.75
N PHE A 274 -15.64 3.63 14.07
CA PHE A 274 -16.51 2.83 13.21
C PHE A 274 -17.92 3.42 13.12
N ASP A 275 -18.42 3.59 11.90
CA ASP A 275 -19.82 3.97 11.65
C ASP A 275 -20.63 2.74 11.25
N LYS A 276 -20.28 2.14 10.11
CA LYS A 276 -21.00 0.97 9.56
C LYS A 276 -20.11 0.11 8.68
N TYR A 277 -20.57 -1.12 8.49
CA TYR A 277 -20.03 -2.04 7.50
C TYR A 277 -20.97 -2.06 6.28
N VAL A 278 -20.38 -2.06 5.09
CA VAL A 278 -21.10 -2.18 3.81
C VAL A 278 -20.39 -3.20 2.93
N LYS A 279 -21.16 -4.09 2.30
CA LYS A 279 -20.66 -4.91 1.19
C LYS A 279 -21.06 -4.25 -0.12
N THR A 280 -20.13 -3.54 -0.76
CA THR A 280 -20.33 -3.08 -2.14
C THR A 280 -20.20 -4.27 -3.09
N LYS A 281 -20.40 -4.07 -4.40
CA LYS A 281 -20.29 -5.14 -5.40
C LYS A 281 -19.00 -5.97 -5.30
N SER A 282 -17.89 -5.35 -4.92
CA SER A 282 -16.56 -5.97 -4.95
C SER A 282 -15.69 -5.67 -3.73
N THR A 283 -16.20 -4.98 -2.70
CA THR A 283 -15.42 -4.62 -1.51
C THR A 283 -16.23 -4.79 -0.23
N HIS A 284 -15.66 -5.49 0.76
CA HIS A 284 -16.07 -5.44 2.15
C HIS A 284 -15.53 -4.15 2.77
N THR A 285 -16.42 -3.20 3.01
CA THR A 285 -16.09 -1.80 3.32
C THR A 285 -16.39 -1.48 4.78
N VAL A 286 -15.40 -0.94 5.48
CA VAL A 286 -15.54 -0.33 6.80
C VAL A 286 -15.62 1.17 6.61
N VAL A 287 -16.79 1.74 6.90
CA VAL A 287 -17.04 3.18 6.84
C VAL A 287 -16.79 3.77 8.23
N PHE A 288 -16.02 4.85 8.28
CA PHE A 288 -15.74 5.57 9.50
C PHE A 288 -16.74 6.71 9.71
N LYS A 289 -16.96 7.06 10.98
CA LYS A 289 -17.71 8.25 11.39
C LYS A 289 -17.05 9.49 10.80
N LYS A 290 -17.83 10.57 10.71
CA LYS A 290 -17.31 11.87 10.28
C LYS A 290 -16.13 12.29 11.16
N THR A 291 -14.92 12.24 10.61
CA THR A 291 -13.68 12.44 11.34
C THR A 291 -12.66 13.20 10.50
N LYS A 292 -11.62 13.73 11.16
CA LYS A 292 -10.43 14.30 10.54
C LYS A 292 -9.22 13.34 10.61
N ASN A 293 -9.31 12.28 11.41
CA ASN A 293 -8.26 11.29 11.52
C ASN A 293 -8.82 9.89 11.81
N VAL A 294 -8.10 8.89 11.34
CA VAL A 294 -8.36 7.50 11.68
C VAL A 294 -7.09 6.69 11.52
N SER A 295 -6.87 5.75 12.44
CA SER A 295 -5.79 4.78 12.38
C SER A 295 -6.37 3.38 12.38
N TYR A 296 -5.87 2.52 11.51
CA TYR A 296 -6.30 1.12 11.42
C TYR A 296 -5.12 0.26 10.96
N TYR A 297 -5.30 -1.05 10.98
CA TYR A 297 -4.31 -2.01 10.50
C TYR A 297 -4.92 -2.90 9.43
N PHE A 298 -4.13 -3.31 8.44
CA PHE A 298 -4.51 -4.39 7.53
C PHE A 298 -3.39 -5.43 7.48
N LEU A 299 -3.74 -6.67 7.11
CA LEU A 299 -2.76 -7.72 6.84
C LEU A 299 -3.28 -8.73 5.82
N GLY A 300 -2.38 -9.27 5.01
CA GLY A 300 -2.55 -10.49 4.22
C GLY A 300 -1.77 -11.64 4.84
N ALA A 301 -2.20 -12.88 4.63
CA ALA A 301 -1.46 -14.09 5.02
C ALA A 301 -1.62 -15.16 3.94
N TRP A 302 -0.56 -15.42 3.17
CA TRP A 302 -0.61 -16.35 2.05
C TRP A 302 -0.22 -17.75 2.49
N SER A 303 -0.95 -18.78 2.06
CA SER A 303 -0.70 -20.16 2.48
C SER A 303 0.64 -20.73 2.00
N LEU A 304 1.28 -20.12 0.99
CA LEU A 304 2.59 -20.54 0.47
C LEU A 304 3.77 -19.76 1.06
N GLU A 305 3.53 -18.83 1.99
CA GLU A 305 4.63 -18.16 2.67
C GLU A 305 5.36 -19.09 3.66
N PRO A 306 6.68 -18.91 3.87
CA PRO A 306 7.43 -19.73 4.81
C PRO A 306 6.85 -19.69 6.23
N ASN A 307 6.52 -20.85 6.79
CA ASN A 307 5.90 -20.99 8.12
C ASN A 307 4.60 -20.16 8.25
N GLY A 308 3.81 -20.11 7.17
CA GLY A 308 2.59 -19.33 7.07
C GLY A 308 1.36 -19.87 7.79
N LEU A 309 0.27 -19.12 7.67
CA LEU A 309 -1.06 -19.50 8.17
C LEU A 309 -1.81 -20.29 7.08
N ILE A 310 -1.67 -21.62 7.12
CA ILE A 310 -2.10 -22.52 6.02
C ILE A 310 -3.58 -22.95 6.14
N THR A 311 -4.19 -22.84 7.31
CA THR A 311 -5.61 -23.19 7.53
C THR A 311 -6.44 -21.99 7.98
N GLU A 312 -7.74 -22.05 7.72
CA GLU A 312 -8.70 -21.03 8.13
C GLU A 312 -8.72 -20.85 9.65
N GLU A 313 -8.65 -21.96 10.40
CA GLU A 313 -8.61 -21.94 11.86
C GLU A 313 -7.35 -21.26 12.37
N ALA A 314 -6.18 -21.59 11.81
CA ALA A 314 -4.91 -20.99 12.19
C ALA A 314 -4.90 -19.48 11.90
N PHE A 315 -5.46 -19.08 10.77
CA PHE A 315 -5.60 -17.66 10.41
C PHE A 315 -6.46 -16.91 11.43
N TYR A 316 -7.65 -17.41 11.76
CA TYR A 316 -8.51 -16.71 12.71
C TYR A 316 -7.99 -16.74 14.14
N GLN A 317 -7.33 -17.81 14.58
CA GLN A 317 -6.66 -17.83 15.88
C GLN A 317 -5.55 -16.78 15.96
N ASP A 318 -4.83 -16.53 14.87
CA ASP A 318 -3.85 -15.45 14.79
C ASP A 318 -4.50 -14.06 14.86
N LEU A 319 -5.65 -13.85 14.21
CA LEU A 319 -6.41 -12.60 14.33
C LEU A 319 -6.92 -12.37 15.75
N ASP A 320 -7.41 -13.41 16.42
CA ASP A 320 -7.89 -13.32 17.81
C ASP A 320 -6.76 -12.94 18.77
N LYS A 321 -5.55 -13.50 18.58
CA LYS A 321 -4.35 -13.09 19.36
C LYS A 321 -4.00 -11.62 19.14
N LYS A 322 -4.05 -11.15 17.88
CA LYS A 322 -3.83 -9.73 17.56
C LYS A 322 -4.87 -8.84 18.22
N LEU A 323 -6.12 -9.28 18.26
CA LEU A 323 -7.20 -8.58 18.94
C LEU A 323 -6.96 -8.50 20.45
N GLU A 324 -6.39 -9.54 21.08
CA GLU A 324 -5.97 -9.51 22.50
C GLU A 324 -4.78 -8.56 22.74
N ILE A 325 -3.86 -8.43 21.80
CA ILE A 325 -2.76 -7.45 21.88
C ILE A 325 -3.33 -6.03 21.82
N LEU A 326 -4.24 -5.77 20.87
CA LEU A 326 -4.96 -4.49 20.76
C LEU A 326 -5.79 -4.19 22.02
N ASP A 327 -6.42 -5.20 22.61
CA ASP A 327 -7.19 -5.08 23.86
C ASP A 327 -6.33 -4.55 25.02
N LYS A 328 -5.09 -5.03 25.11
CA LYS A 328 -4.13 -4.68 26.19
C LYS A 328 -3.37 -3.39 25.92
N ASN A 329 -2.91 -3.20 24.68
CA ASN A 329 -1.90 -2.20 24.34
C ASN A 329 -2.44 -1.06 23.46
N ASN A 330 -3.65 -1.20 22.90
CA ASN A 330 -4.23 -0.29 21.92
C ASN A 330 -3.39 -0.11 20.63
N GLN A 331 -2.46 -1.03 20.37
CA GLN A 331 -1.58 -1.08 19.19
C GLN A 331 -1.06 -2.51 18.97
N LEU A 332 -0.79 -2.87 17.71
CA LEU A 332 -0.11 -4.12 17.31
C LEU A 332 1.42 -3.97 17.25
#